data_AF-A0A2N1QMX5-F1
#
_entry.id   AF-A0A2N1QMX5-F1
#
_cell.length_a   1.000
_cell.length_b   1.000
_cell.length_c   1.000
_cell.angle_alpha   90.00
_cell.angle_beta   90.00
_cell.angle_gamma   90.00
#
_symmetry.space_group_name_H-M   'P 1'
#
loop_
_entity.id
_entity.type
_entity.pdbx_description
1 polymer ?
#
loop_
_entity_poly.entity_id
_entity_poly.type
_entity_poly.pdbx_seq_one_letter_code
_entity_poly.pdbx_strand_id
1 'polypeptide(L)'
;MAKDSLIEKLEKLPKDRKAMLNRLRRVEGQLRGIQRMIIEEKPCYDILLQLSAARKAMQKACIEILKNYLHRCVHEAKAPDFDNLEKLIEALIEISPAKPAFREDEEDSDEE
;
A
#
# COMPACT_ATOMS: atom_id res chain seq x y z
N MET A 1 20.25 -14.87 26.53
CA MET A 1 18.89 -15.35 26.20
C MET A 1 18.43 -14.65 24.92
N ALA A 2 18.13 -15.46 23.92
CA ALA A 2 17.63 -15.22 22.56
C ALA A 2 17.50 -13.76 22.06
N LYS A 3 18.58 -13.23 21.46
CA LYS A 3 18.44 -12.30 20.32
C LYS A 3 18.30 -13.15 19.06
N ASP A 4 17.15 -13.80 18.90
CA ASP A 4 16.74 -14.25 17.56
C ASP A 4 16.73 -13.00 16.69
N SER A 5 17.72 -12.87 15.82
CA SER A 5 17.87 -11.69 14.97
C SER A 5 16.58 -11.51 14.17
N LEU A 6 16.13 -10.25 14.02
CA LEU A 6 15.02 -9.92 13.12
C LEU A 6 15.25 -10.45 11.69
N ILE A 7 16.51 -10.61 11.29
CA ILE A 7 16.92 -11.21 10.02
C ILE A 7 16.56 -12.70 9.99
N GLU A 8 16.86 -13.43 11.05
CA GLU A 8 16.57 -14.86 11.14
C GLU A 8 15.05 -15.13 11.20
N LYS A 9 14.31 -14.25 11.89
CA LYS A 9 12.84 -14.28 11.88
C LYS A 9 12.28 -14.00 10.47
N LEU A 10 12.86 -13.04 9.75
CA LEU A 10 12.47 -12.71 8.38
C LEU A 10 12.71 -13.88 7.42
N GLU A 11 13.83 -14.60 7.55
CA GLU A 11 14.16 -15.75 6.71
C GLU A 11 13.20 -16.92 6.90
N LYS A 12 12.67 -17.11 8.11
CA LYS A 12 11.70 -18.16 8.43
C LYS A 12 10.25 -17.81 8.04
N LEU A 13 9.99 -16.60 7.53
CA LEU A 13 8.64 -16.19 7.12
C LEU A 13 8.14 -16.90 5.85
N PRO A 14 6.82 -17.19 5.77
CA PRO A 14 6.16 -17.56 4.53
C PRO A 14 6.42 -16.53 3.42
N LYS A 15 6.43 -17.01 2.16
CA LYS A 15 6.72 -16.20 0.97
C LYS A 15 5.85 -14.94 0.90
N ASP A 16 4.57 -15.06 1.22
CA ASP A 16 3.62 -13.94 1.17
C ASP A 16 3.94 -12.86 2.22
N ARG A 17 4.28 -13.28 3.45
CA ARG A 17 4.69 -12.35 4.52
C ARG A 17 6.00 -11.64 4.17
N LYS A 18 6.96 -12.33 3.55
CA LYS A 18 8.17 -11.70 3.00
C LYS A 18 7.84 -10.69 1.91
N ALA A 19 6.89 -11.00 1.02
CA ALA A 19 6.47 -10.10 -0.04
C ALA A 19 5.81 -8.81 0.50
N MET A 20 4.97 -8.93 1.54
CA MET A 20 4.39 -7.78 2.26
C MET A 20 5.49 -6.87 2.83
N LEU A 21 6.46 -7.45 3.54
CA LEU A 21 7.57 -6.68 4.12
C LEU A 21 8.45 -6.02 3.06
N ASN A 22 8.72 -6.69 1.94
CA ASN A 22 9.47 -6.11 0.84
C ASN A 22 8.74 -4.93 0.17
N ARG A 23 7.40 -4.93 0.17
CA ARG A 23 6.62 -3.76 -0.28
C ARG A 23 6.75 -2.59 0.67
N LEU A 24 6.63 -2.84 1.97
CA LEU A 24 6.82 -1.79 2.99
C LEU A 24 8.22 -1.18 2.94
N ARG A 25 9.26 -2.00 2.76
CA ARG A 25 10.64 -1.52 2.57
C ARG A 25 10.80 -0.61 1.36
N ARG A 26 10.08 -0.88 0.26
CA ARG A 26 10.09 0.00 -0.91
C ARG A 26 9.41 1.33 -0.62
N VAL A 27 8.27 1.33 0.09
CA VAL A 27 7.58 2.55 0.53
C VAL A 27 8.48 3.37 1.45
N GLU A 28 9.15 2.73 2.40
CA GLU A 28 10.14 3.38 3.28
C GLU A 28 11.26 4.05 2.48
N GLY A 29 11.80 3.36 1.45
CA GLY A 29 12.79 3.93 0.54
C GLY A 29 12.28 5.17 -0.21
N GLN A 30 11.02 5.16 -0.66
CA GLN A 30 10.38 6.32 -1.29
C GLN A 30 10.25 7.49 -0.31
N LEU A 31 9.81 7.25 0.92
CA LEU A 31 9.70 8.29 1.95
C LEU A 31 11.06 8.92 2.27
N ARG A 32 12.12 8.11 2.38
CA ARG A 32 13.50 8.61 2.54
C ARG A 32 13.94 9.44 1.33
N GLY A 33 13.52 9.07 0.12
CA GLY A 33 13.76 9.84 -1.10
C GLY A 33 13.08 11.21 -1.06
N ILE A 34 11.81 11.24 -0.68
CA ILE A 34 11.03 12.48 -0.54
C ILE A 34 11.64 13.40 0.52
N GLN A 35 12.08 12.87 1.66
CA GLN A 35 12.79 13.64 2.68
C GLN A 35 14.04 14.33 2.10
N ARG A 36 14.85 13.62 1.29
CA ARG A 36 16.00 14.22 0.59
C ARG A 36 15.57 15.30 -0.38
N MET A 37 14.50 15.09 -1.15
CA MET A 37 13.98 16.12 -2.07
C MET A 37 13.60 17.42 -1.35
N ILE A 38 13.05 17.32 -0.13
CA ILE A 38 12.72 18.48 0.70
C ILE A 38 14.01 19.20 1.16
N ILE A 39 15.00 18.45 1.65
CA ILE A 39 16.29 18.99 2.09
C ILE A 39 17.04 19.67 0.93
N GLU A 40 16.94 19.10 -0.26
CA GLU A 40 17.55 19.62 -1.50
C GLU A 40 16.70 20.70 -2.19
N GLU A 41 15.63 21.19 -1.54
CA GLU A 41 14.75 22.26 -2.04
C GLU A 41 14.21 22.00 -3.47
N LYS A 42 13.86 20.74 -3.77
CA LYS A 42 13.24 20.36 -5.05
C LYS A 42 11.87 21.03 -5.24
N PRO A 43 11.41 21.22 -6.49
CA PRO A 43 10.09 21.79 -6.75
C PRO A 43 8.96 21.08 -6.01
N CYS A 44 8.06 21.86 -5.40
CA CYS A 44 6.92 21.32 -4.64
C CYS A 44 6.07 20.37 -5.47
N TYR A 45 5.90 20.65 -6.78
CA TYR A 45 5.17 19.78 -7.71
C TYR A 45 5.77 18.36 -7.77
N ASP A 46 7.10 18.25 -7.88
CA ASP A 46 7.79 16.96 -7.95
C ASP A 46 7.69 16.19 -6.63
N ILE A 47 7.78 16.91 -5.51
CA ILE A 47 7.58 16.33 -4.16
C ILE A 47 6.16 15.75 -4.04
N LEU A 48 5.13 16.50 -4.46
CA LEU A 48 3.74 16.05 -4.46
C LEU A 48 3.54 14.83 -5.38
N LEU A 49 4.19 14.80 -6.54
CA LEU A 49 4.14 13.66 -7.45
C LEU A 49 4.75 12.41 -6.81
N GLN A 50 5.90 12.53 -6.13
CA GLN A 50 6.52 11.42 -5.41
C GLN A 50 5.70 10.97 -4.19
N LEU A 51 5.09 11.89 -3.44
CA LEU A 51 4.15 11.55 -2.37
C LEU A 51 2.94 10.77 -2.90
N SER A 52 2.39 11.16 -4.04
CA SER A 52 1.32 10.42 -4.72
C SER A 52 1.76 9.00 -5.12
N ALA A 53 2.99 8.86 -5.63
CA ALA A 53 3.57 7.55 -5.94
C ALA A 53 3.76 6.68 -4.68
N ALA A 54 4.24 7.27 -3.58
CA ALA A 54 4.40 6.58 -2.30
C ALA A 54 3.04 6.13 -1.73
N ARG A 55 2.01 6.98 -1.81
CA ARG A 55 0.63 6.64 -1.43
C ARG A 55 0.12 5.45 -2.22
N LYS A 56 0.27 5.44 -3.55
CA LYS A 56 -0.14 4.31 -4.41
C LYS A 56 0.61 3.02 -4.06
N ALA A 57 1.90 3.11 -3.75
CA ALA A 57 2.69 1.97 -3.33
C ALA A 57 2.23 1.41 -1.97
N MET A 58 1.87 2.30 -1.04
CA MET A 58 1.30 1.94 0.26
C MET A 58 -0.05 1.24 0.13
N GLN A 59 -0.96 1.75 -0.72
CA GLN A 59 -2.23 1.08 -1.03
C GLN A 59 -2.03 -0.32 -1.60
N LYS A 60 -1.07 -0.48 -2.51
CA LYS A 60 -0.69 -1.81 -3.02
C LYS A 60 -0.15 -2.72 -1.91
N ALA A 61 0.46 -2.20 -0.84
CA ALA A 61 0.85 -3.01 0.30
C ALA A 61 -0.38 -3.45 1.11
N CYS A 62 -1.32 -2.54 1.41
CA CYS A 62 -2.59 -2.84 2.09
C CYS A 62 -3.38 -3.97 1.39
N ILE A 63 -3.50 -3.90 0.05
CA ILE A 63 -4.19 -4.93 -0.73
C ILE A 63 -3.52 -6.31 -0.58
N GLU A 64 -2.20 -6.39 -0.55
CA GLU A 64 -1.52 -7.68 -0.36
C GLU A 64 -1.70 -8.25 1.04
N ILE A 65 -1.82 -7.39 2.06
CA ILE A 65 -2.15 -7.83 3.42
C ILE A 65 -3.54 -8.48 3.43
N LEU A 66 -4.54 -7.84 2.80
CA LEU A 66 -5.88 -8.39 2.68
C LEU A 66 -5.90 -9.70 1.89
N LYS A 67 -5.17 -9.79 0.78
CA LYS A 67 -5.04 -11.04 0.01
C LYS A 67 -4.44 -12.17 0.84
N ASN A 68 -3.42 -11.89 1.65
CA ASN A 68 -2.83 -12.89 2.52
C ASN A 68 -3.83 -13.37 3.58
N TYR A 69 -4.62 -12.47 4.16
CA TYR A 69 -5.70 -12.82 5.07
C TYR A 69 -6.73 -13.74 4.40
N LEU A 70 -7.22 -13.37 3.21
CA LEU A 70 -8.17 -14.16 2.44
C LEU A 70 -7.62 -15.56 2.09
N HIS A 71 -6.36 -15.65 1.65
CA HIS A 71 -5.74 -16.92 1.33
C HIS A 71 -5.72 -17.85 2.55
N ARG A 72 -5.38 -17.33 3.74
CA ARG A 72 -5.38 -18.08 5.00
C ARG A 72 -6.79 -18.47 5.44
N CYS A 73 -7.76 -17.58 5.35
CA CYS A 73 -9.16 -17.92 5.66
C CYS A 73 -9.69 -19.04 4.77
N VAL A 74 -9.34 -19.05 3.48
CA VAL A 74 -9.80 -20.09 2.54
C VAL A 74 -9.07 -21.41 2.71
N HIS A 75 -7.77 -21.40 3.03
CA HIS A 75 -6.93 -22.61 3.04
C HIS A 75 -6.69 -23.19 4.45
N GLU A 76 -6.73 -22.38 5.50
CA GLU A 76 -6.33 -22.78 6.86
C GLU A 76 -7.52 -22.85 7.84
N ALA A 77 -8.66 -22.20 7.56
CA ALA A 77 -9.77 -22.11 8.50
C ALA A 77 -10.91 -23.09 8.17
N LYS A 78 -11.45 -23.75 9.21
CA LYS A 78 -12.68 -24.56 9.11
C LYS A 78 -13.94 -23.71 8.86
N ALA A 79 -13.88 -22.40 9.16
CA ALA A 79 -14.87 -21.39 8.81
C ALA A 79 -14.18 -20.01 8.75
N PRO A 80 -14.47 -19.15 7.75
CA PRO A 80 -13.94 -17.80 7.68
C PRO A 80 -14.51 -16.90 8.80
N ASP A 81 -13.64 -16.08 9.39
CA ASP A 81 -14.02 -15.00 10.31
C ASP A 81 -14.42 -13.78 9.47
N PHE A 82 -15.73 -13.67 9.25
CA PHE A 82 -16.33 -12.62 8.43
C PHE A 82 -16.27 -11.25 9.11
N ASP A 83 -16.41 -11.18 10.44
CA ASP A 83 -16.34 -9.92 11.18
C ASP A 83 -14.95 -9.28 11.03
N ASN A 84 -13.90 -10.10 11.08
CA ASN A 84 -12.55 -9.60 10.87
C ASN A 84 -12.27 -9.29 9.39
N LEU A 85 -12.90 -9.99 8.45
CA LEU A 85 -12.82 -9.65 7.03
C LEU A 85 -13.43 -8.27 6.75
N GLU A 86 -14.61 -7.99 7.30
CA GLU A 86 -15.33 -6.73 7.13
C GLU A 86 -14.47 -5.55 7.62
N LYS A 87 -13.90 -5.66 8.83
CA LYS A 87 -12.97 -4.66 9.38
C LYS A 87 -11.77 -4.38 8.48
N LEU A 88 -11.20 -5.43 7.87
CA LEU A 88 -10.06 -5.27 6.96
C LEU A 88 -10.46 -4.58 5.65
N ILE A 89 -11.68 -4.82 5.17
CA ILE A 89 -12.24 -4.16 3.99
C ILE A 89 -12.52 -2.69 4.29
N GLU A 90 -13.15 -2.37 5.41
CA GLU A 90 -13.39 -0.99 5.86
C GLU A 90 -12.09 -0.19 5.95
N ALA A 91 -11.07 -0.73 6.62
CA ALA A 91 -9.77 -0.10 6.72
C ALA A 91 -9.11 0.14 5.33
N LEU A 92 -9.33 -0.75 4.36
CA LEU A 92 -8.82 -0.57 3.01
C LEU A 92 -9.55 0.55 2.26
N ILE A 93 -10.88 0.65 2.44
CA ILE A 93 -11.71 1.69 1.84
C ILE A 93 -11.29 3.07 2.35
N GLU A 94 -11.06 3.22 3.65
CA GLU A 94 -10.61 4.50 4.25
C GLU A 94 -9.27 4.99 3.69
N ILE A 95 -8.35 4.07 3.39
CA ILE A 95 -7.02 4.40 2.85
C ILE A 95 -7.09 4.75 1.35
N SER A 96 -8.08 4.22 0.64
CA SER A 96 -8.32 4.54 -0.76
C SER A 96 -9.03 5.90 -0.85
N PRO A 97 -8.44 6.92 -1.49
CA PRO A 97 -9.23 8.10 -1.81
C PRO A 97 -10.35 7.62 -2.74
N ALA A 98 -11.56 8.15 -2.55
CA ALA A 98 -12.55 8.14 -3.62
C ALA A 98 -11.85 8.63 -4.89
N LYS A 99 -12.11 7.97 -6.03
CA LYS A 99 -11.62 8.40 -7.34
C LYS A 99 -11.82 9.93 -7.42
N PRO A 100 -10.76 10.74 -7.63
CA PRO A 100 -10.97 12.17 -7.78
C PRO A 100 -11.85 12.37 -9.01
N ALA A 101 -13.01 13.01 -8.81
CA ALA A 101 -13.94 13.43 -9.86
C ALA A 101 -13.38 14.61 -10.66
N PHE A 102 -12.09 14.58 -11.01
CA PHE A 102 -11.44 15.60 -11.83
C PHE A 102 -10.92 14.95 -13.11
N ARG A 103 -11.86 14.75 -14.03
CA ARG A 103 -11.75 14.77 -15.50
C ARG A 103 -13.09 14.36 -16.12
N GLU A 104 -14.11 15.15 -15.84
CA GLU A 104 -15.18 15.50 -16.79
C GLU A 104 -14.98 17.02 -16.99
N ASP A 105 -15.31 17.55 -18.17
CA ASP A 105 -15.00 18.90 -18.69
C ASP A 105 -13.77 18.97 -19.65
N GLU A 106 -13.91 18.30 -20.79
CA GLU A 106 -13.80 18.99 -22.09
C GLU A 106 -15.12 18.65 -22.84
N GLU A 107 -16.15 19.46 -22.58
CA GLU A 107 -17.39 19.53 -23.37
C GLU A 107 -17.18 20.45 -24.60
N ASP A 108 -17.84 20.04 -25.69
CA ASP A 108 -18.33 20.83 -26.83
C ASP A 108 -17.37 21.59 -27.78
N SER A 109 -17.30 21.04 -29.00
CA SER A 109 -17.63 21.65 -30.31
C SER A 109 -16.73 20.95 -31.35
N ASP A 110 -17.25 20.31 -32.39
CA ASP A 110 -17.78 21.03 -33.54
C ASP A 110 -18.94 20.23 -34.20
N GLU A 111 -20.11 20.86 -34.20
CA GLU A 111 -21.08 20.70 -35.28
C GLU A 111 -20.49 21.37 -36.53
N GLU A 112 -20.30 20.59 -37.61
CA GLU A 112 -20.68 20.96 -39.00
C GLU A 112 -20.79 19.71 -39.88
#